data_AF-A0AAN8IRU6-F1
#
_entry.id   AF-A0AAN8IRU6-F1
#
_cell.length_a   1.000
_cell.length_b   1.000
_cell.length_c   1.000
_cell.angle_alpha   90.00
_cell.angle_beta   90.00
_cell.angle_gamma   90.00
#
_symmetry.space_group_name_H-M   'P 1'
#
loop_
_entity.id
_entity.type
_entity.pdbx_description
1 polymer ?
#
loop_
_entity_poly.entity_id
_entity_poly.type
_entity_poly.pdbx_seq_one_letter_code
_entity_poly.pdbx_strand_id
1 'polypeptide(L)'
;DGGSPGSLHSRSRSATPSREKGYDSSSSRRDRPSSKSRSRSGSGEGRSKSRSRSRSPDFDRNEALRDSWAALKTQPNNFDAWIILLTQADQCNDVKLSRDMYDRFLSKYPYCYGFWKKYADMERRHQNFSDALNVWERGILAIPLSIDLWLGFLSFMRELAPQSDRGIEKLRELYDRALSMAGYEFHSDRLWQDYISWEEAQGEWHRVAKIYDRLIRIPTAMYKTHMERYICYNHGVL
;
A
#
# COMPACT_ATOMS: atom_id res chain seq x y z
N ASP A 1 -24.10 28.72 -63.28
CA ASP A 1 -22.74 28.77 -63.85
C ASP A 1 -21.72 28.59 -62.74
N GLY A 2 -21.08 27.43 -62.55
CA GLY A 2 -20.27 26.71 -63.54
C GLY A 2 -18.95 27.47 -63.69
N GLY A 3 -17.76 26.96 -63.39
CA GLY A 3 -17.24 25.68 -62.93
C GLY A 3 -15.72 25.80 -63.07
N SER A 4 -14.95 25.49 -62.02
CA SER A 4 -13.48 25.48 -62.09
C SER A 4 -12.98 24.07 -62.39
N PRO A 5 -12.13 23.86 -63.43
CA PRO A 5 -11.50 22.58 -63.70
C PRO A 5 -10.06 22.55 -63.17
N GLY A 6 -9.55 21.36 -62.86
CA GLY A 6 -8.11 21.15 -62.65
C GLY A 6 -7.74 19.96 -61.78
N SER A 7 -8.11 18.73 -62.21
CA SER A 7 -7.51 17.50 -61.67
C SER A 7 -6.26 17.15 -62.48
N LEU A 8 -5.14 16.89 -61.82
CA LEU A 8 -4.04 16.10 -62.37
C LEU A 8 -3.77 14.91 -61.44
N HIS A 9 -4.07 13.74 -61.97
CA HIS A 9 -3.65 12.44 -61.48
C HIS A 9 -2.20 12.14 -61.91
N SER A 10 -1.41 11.53 -61.04
CA SER A 10 -0.44 10.48 -61.39
C SER A 10 0.09 9.82 -60.10
N ARG A 11 -0.43 8.64 -59.75
CA ARG A 11 0.21 7.31 -59.96
C ARG A 11 1.50 7.11 -59.14
N SER A 12 1.43 6.34 -58.05
CA SER A 12 1.74 4.88 -57.99
C SER A 12 3.24 4.57 -57.86
N ARG A 13 3.64 3.92 -56.76
CA ARG A 13 4.31 2.59 -56.80
C ARG A 13 4.63 2.06 -55.38
N SER A 14 4.15 0.84 -55.19
CA SER A 14 4.49 -0.19 -54.22
C SER A 14 5.98 -0.59 -54.21
N ALA A 15 6.49 -1.04 -53.06
CA ALA A 15 7.22 -2.32 -52.91
C ALA A 15 7.81 -2.49 -51.49
N THR A 16 7.39 -3.55 -50.80
CA THR A 16 8.22 -4.36 -49.88
C THR A 16 9.16 -5.24 -50.75
N PRO A 17 10.32 -5.79 -50.28
CA PRO A 17 10.33 -6.92 -49.33
C PRO A 17 11.57 -7.08 -48.39
N SER A 18 11.30 -7.80 -47.29
CA SER A 18 12.08 -8.89 -46.65
C SER A 18 13.61 -8.94 -46.66
N ARG A 19 14.24 -9.17 -45.48
CA ARG A 19 15.13 -10.34 -45.27
C ARG A 19 15.52 -10.61 -43.81
N GLU A 20 15.34 -11.86 -43.40
CA GLU A 20 15.89 -12.53 -42.22
C GLU A 20 17.43 -12.60 -42.24
N LYS A 21 18.05 -12.69 -41.05
CA LYS A 21 19.24 -13.52 -40.82
C LYS A 21 19.18 -14.16 -39.42
N GLY A 22 18.92 -15.46 -39.41
CA GLY A 22 19.36 -16.35 -38.33
C GLY A 22 20.86 -16.65 -38.47
N TYR A 23 21.47 -16.99 -37.33
CA TYR A 23 22.74 -17.69 -37.25
C TYR A 23 22.58 -18.80 -36.22
N ASP A 24 22.86 -20.00 -36.68
CA ASP A 24 22.70 -21.28 -36.01
C ASP A 24 24.09 -21.86 -35.70
N SER A 25 24.12 -22.75 -34.70
CA SER A 25 25.07 -23.85 -34.50
C SER A 25 26.47 -23.48 -33.96
N SER A 26 27.05 -24.18 -32.98
CA SER A 26 27.02 -25.62 -32.76
C SER A 26 27.58 -26.03 -31.38
N SER A 27 27.22 -27.26 -31.01
CA SER A 27 27.56 -28.04 -29.83
C SER A 27 29.06 -28.19 -29.51
N SER A 28 29.37 -28.41 -28.22
CA SER A 28 30.39 -29.40 -27.82
C SER A 28 30.03 -30.07 -26.50
N ARG A 29 29.88 -31.39 -26.58
CA ARG A 29 29.77 -32.35 -25.47
C ARG A 29 31.18 -32.78 -25.03
N ARG A 30 31.25 -33.39 -23.84
CA ARG A 30 32.31 -34.23 -23.22
C ARG A 30 33.21 -33.44 -22.25
N ASP A 31 33.60 -33.92 -21.05
CA ASP A 31 33.77 -35.29 -20.53
C ASP A 31 33.57 -35.39 -19.00
N ARG A 32 33.27 -36.60 -18.52
CA ARG A 32 33.40 -37.06 -17.12
C ARG A 32 34.89 -37.24 -16.76
N PRO A 33 35.22 -37.38 -15.46
CA PRO A 33 35.57 -38.73 -15.02
C PRO A 33 34.98 -39.13 -13.66
N SER A 34 34.73 -40.44 -13.54
CA SER A 34 34.42 -41.16 -12.31
C SER A 34 35.66 -41.89 -11.79
N SER A 35 35.92 -41.85 -10.47
CA SER A 35 36.50 -42.97 -9.70
C SER A 35 36.29 -42.67 -8.21
N LYS A 36 35.38 -43.41 -7.54
CA LYS A 36 35.54 -44.69 -6.82
C LYS A 36 35.85 -44.52 -5.32
N SER A 37 34.83 -44.89 -4.54
CA SER A 37 34.86 -45.67 -3.30
C SER A 37 35.60 -45.13 -2.07
N ARG A 38 34.84 -44.96 -0.97
CA ARG A 38 35.03 -45.78 0.23
C ARG A 38 33.80 -45.72 1.14
N SER A 39 33.21 -46.90 1.33
CA SER A 39 32.21 -47.24 2.32
C SER A 39 32.73 -47.04 3.75
N ARG A 40 31.89 -46.50 4.65
CA ARG A 40 31.85 -46.93 6.04
C ARG A 40 30.48 -46.66 6.67
N SER A 41 30.06 -47.66 7.41
CA SER A 41 28.76 -47.99 7.97
C SER A 41 28.46 -47.31 9.30
N GLY A 42 27.16 -47.15 9.59
CA GLY A 42 26.58 -46.89 10.92
C GLY A 42 26.56 -45.41 11.28
N SER A 43 25.42 -44.77 11.60
CA SER A 43 24.49 -45.22 12.62
C SER A 43 23.29 -44.24 12.69
N GLY A 44 22.09 -44.80 12.88
CA GLY A 44 20.90 -44.16 13.48
C GLY A 44 20.50 -42.76 13.01
N GLU A 45 19.67 -42.66 11.97
CA GLU A 45 18.83 -41.49 11.72
C GLU A 45 17.78 -41.34 12.83
N GLY A 46 18.19 -40.70 13.93
CA GLY A 46 17.27 -39.98 14.80
C GLY A 46 16.70 -38.82 13.99
N ARG A 47 15.50 -39.05 13.44
CA ARG A 47 14.68 -38.04 12.76
C ARG A 47 14.32 -36.94 13.75
N SER A 48 15.24 -36.00 13.96
CA SER A 48 14.99 -34.73 14.64
C SER A 48 14.06 -33.93 13.73
N LYS A 49 12.75 -34.18 13.88
CA LYS A 49 11.72 -33.22 13.48
C LYS A 49 12.05 -31.93 14.23
N SER A 50 12.78 -31.03 13.58
CA SER A 50 12.78 -29.62 13.90
C SER A 50 11.36 -29.11 13.64
N ARG A 51 10.44 -29.47 14.54
CA ARG A 51 9.28 -28.65 14.83
C ARG A 51 9.90 -27.36 15.32
N SER A 52 10.03 -26.40 14.43
CA SER A 52 9.97 -24.99 14.75
C SER A 52 8.67 -24.80 15.54
N ARG A 53 8.74 -25.09 16.85
CA ARG A 53 7.80 -24.58 17.82
C ARG A 53 8.00 -23.08 17.71
N SER A 54 7.18 -22.46 16.86
CA SER A 54 6.80 -21.07 16.98
C SER A 54 6.62 -20.82 18.47
N ARG A 55 7.61 -20.20 19.09
CA ARG A 55 7.51 -19.75 20.48
C ARG A 55 6.35 -18.77 20.45
N SER A 56 5.16 -19.22 20.86
CA SER A 56 4.07 -18.30 21.14
C SER A 56 4.65 -17.26 22.10
N PRO A 57 4.46 -15.95 21.82
CA PRO A 57 4.92 -14.91 22.73
C PRO A 57 4.41 -15.23 24.13
N ASP A 58 5.24 -15.02 25.14
CA ASP A 58 5.00 -15.38 26.53
C ASP A 58 3.80 -14.60 27.14
N PHE A 59 2.57 -14.94 26.72
CA PHE A 59 1.33 -14.36 27.28
C PHE A 59 1.20 -14.64 28.78
N ASP A 60 1.70 -15.80 29.21
CA ASP A 60 1.64 -16.26 30.61
C ASP A 60 2.63 -15.52 31.53
N ARG A 61 3.58 -14.75 30.97
CA ARG A 61 4.59 -14.05 31.77
C ARG A 61 4.10 -12.69 32.27
N ASN A 62 3.03 -12.14 31.69
CA ASN A 62 2.46 -10.87 32.11
C ASN A 62 1.14 -11.08 32.85
N GLU A 63 1.21 -11.03 34.18
CA GLU A 63 0.09 -11.28 35.09
C GLU A 63 -1.14 -10.41 34.77
N ALA A 64 -0.93 -9.15 34.37
CA ALA A 64 -1.99 -8.22 34.02
C ALA A 64 -2.74 -8.57 32.73
N LEU A 65 -2.07 -9.27 31.79
CA LEU A 65 -2.67 -9.70 30.53
C LEU A 65 -3.31 -11.09 30.62
N ARG A 66 -2.99 -11.86 31.68
CA ARG A 66 -3.52 -13.21 31.86
C ARG A 66 -5.02 -13.19 32.09
N ASP A 67 -5.51 -12.24 32.88
CA ASP A 67 -6.93 -12.13 33.23
C ASP A 67 -7.77 -11.64 32.05
N SER A 68 -7.29 -10.64 31.31
CA SER A 68 -7.96 -10.16 30.09
C SER A 68 -7.91 -11.19 28.95
N TRP A 69 -6.82 -11.93 28.83
CA TRP A 69 -6.72 -13.05 27.91
C TRP A 69 -7.64 -14.22 28.29
N ALA A 70 -7.77 -14.53 29.58
CA ALA A 70 -8.72 -15.52 30.07
C ALA A 70 -10.17 -15.10 29.78
N ALA A 71 -10.50 -13.81 29.97
CA ALA A 71 -11.80 -13.25 29.60
C ALA A 71 -12.09 -13.35 28.08
N LEU A 72 -11.06 -13.23 27.23
CA LEU A 72 -11.20 -13.46 25.79
C LEU A 72 -11.36 -14.93 25.42
N LYS A 73 -10.78 -15.87 26.18
CA LYS A 73 -11.02 -17.31 25.97
C LYS A 73 -12.45 -17.70 26.27
N THR A 74 -13.06 -17.10 27.30
CA THR A 74 -14.46 -17.35 27.65
C THR A 74 -15.42 -16.64 26.70
N GLN A 75 -15.09 -15.44 26.24
CA GLN A 75 -15.89 -14.69 25.26
C GLN A 75 -15.04 -14.11 24.12
N PRO A 76 -14.71 -14.92 23.10
CA PRO A 76 -13.83 -14.46 22.00
C PRO A 76 -14.42 -13.31 21.17
N ASN A 77 -15.75 -13.17 21.13
CA ASN A 77 -16.47 -12.16 20.34
C ASN A 77 -16.70 -10.84 21.08
N ASN A 78 -16.27 -10.74 22.34
CA ASN A 78 -16.45 -9.52 23.13
C ASN A 78 -15.45 -8.45 22.65
N PHE A 79 -15.97 -7.41 22.01
CA PHE A 79 -15.17 -6.31 21.47
C PHE A 79 -14.45 -5.52 22.57
N ASP A 80 -15.14 -5.22 23.67
CA ASP A 80 -14.57 -4.45 24.78
C ASP A 80 -13.40 -5.19 25.45
N ALA A 81 -13.50 -6.50 25.58
CA ALA A 81 -12.41 -7.34 26.08
C ALA A 81 -11.16 -7.26 25.21
N TRP A 82 -11.31 -7.18 23.88
CA TRP A 82 -10.19 -6.94 22.97
C TRP A 82 -9.58 -5.56 23.15
N ILE A 83 -10.40 -4.53 23.38
CA ILE A 83 -9.90 -3.16 23.55
C ILE A 83 -9.09 -3.03 24.85
N ILE A 84 -9.58 -3.64 25.93
CA ILE A 84 -8.85 -3.71 27.20
C ILE A 84 -7.51 -4.43 27.00
N LEU A 85 -7.51 -5.58 26.31
CA LEU A 85 -6.28 -6.33 26.03
C LEU A 85 -5.26 -5.50 25.24
N LEU A 86 -5.68 -4.83 24.17
CA LEU A 86 -4.79 -4.00 23.34
C LEU A 86 -4.24 -2.81 24.15
N THR A 87 -5.07 -2.19 24.98
CA THR A 87 -4.66 -1.08 25.84
C THR A 87 -3.61 -1.53 26.87
N GLN A 88 -3.81 -2.71 27.47
CA GLN A 88 -2.84 -3.29 28.39
C GLN A 88 -1.55 -3.69 27.67
N ALA A 89 -1.64 -4.26 26.46
CA ALA A 89 -0.46 -4.63 25.67
C ALA A 89 0.39 -3.39 25.35
N ASP A 90 -0.24 -2.27 24.97
CA ASP A 90 0.44 -1.00 24.73
C ASP A 90 1.09 -0.42 25.99
N GLN A 91 0.54 -0.65 27.18
CA GLN A 91 1.15 -0.25 28.46
C GLN A 91 2.39 -1.07 28.81
N CYS A 92 2.46 -2.31 28.34
CA CYS A 92 3.59 -3.21 28.62
C CYS A 92 4.86 -2.85 27.82
N ASN A 93 4.73 -1.97 26.82
CA ASN A 93 5.82 -1.49 25.96
C ASN A 93 6.64 -2.63 25.31
N ASP A 94 6.05 -3.82 25.17
CA ASP A 94 6.62 -4.96 24.44
C ASP A 94 6.05 -5.02 23.04
N VAL A 95 6.86 -4.56 22.08
CA VAL A 95 6.49 -4.49 20.66
C VAL A 95 6.05 -5.83 20.10
N LYS A 96 6.71 -6.94 20.49
CA LYS A 96 6.40 -8.26 19.94
C LYS A 96 5.04 -8.75 20.42
N LEU A 97 4.74 -8.48 21.68
CA LEU A 97 3.45 -8.79 22.27
C LEU A 97 2.35 -7.94 21.63
N SER A 98 2.57 -6.63 21.52
CA SER A 98 1.62 -5.73 20.86
C SER A 98 1.34 -6.14 19.42
N ARG A 99 2.38 -6.47 18.62
CA ARG A 99 2.21 -6.99 17.24
C ARG A 99 1.27 -8.19 17.19
N ASP A 100 1.52 -9.21 18.01
CA ASP A 100 0.71 -10.43 18.00
C ASP A 100 -0.74 -10.16 18.44
N MET A 101 -0.95 -9.27 19.41
CA MET A 101 -2.30 -8.87 19.84
C MET A 101 -3.05 -8.10 18.75
N TYR A 102 -2.41 -7.10 18.13
CA TYR A 102 -2.99 -6.34 17.02
C TYR A 102 -3.28 -7.25 15.82
N ASP A 103 -2.37 -8.16 15.48
CA ASP A 103 -2.56 -9.09 14.36
C ASP A 103 -3.76 -10.02 14.59
N ARG A 104 -3.93 -10.56 15.81
CA ARG A 104 -5.10 -11.38 16.16
C ARG A 104 -6.39 -10.60 16.12
N PHE A 105 -6.39 -9.39 16.67
CA PHE A 105 -7.56 -8.52 16.69
C PHE A 105 -8.00 -8.14 15.27
N LEU A 106 -7.05 -7.66 14.44
CA LEU A 106 -7.32 -7.21 13.07
C LEU A 106 -7.61 -8.36 12.12
N SER A 107 -7.13 -9.57 12.40
CA SER A 107 -7.55 -10.77 11.66
C SER A 107 -9.04 -11.08 11.85
N LYS A 108 -9.60 -10.72 13.01
CA LYS A 108 -11.01 -10.91 13.32
C LYS A 108 -11.88 -9.72 12.95
N TYR A 109 -11.37 -8.51 13.16
CA TYR A 109 -12.05 -7.25 12.91
C TYR A 109 -11.27 -6.38 11.92
N PRO A 110 -11.16 -6.80 10.65
CA PRO A 110 -10.33 -6.10 9.66
C PRO A 110 -10.86 -4.70 9.31
N TYR A 111 -12.18 -4.46 9.47
CA TYR A 111 -12.83 -3.19 9.13
C TYR A 111 -12.69 -2.10 10.20
N CYS A 112 -12.03 -2.38 11.31
CA CYS A 112 -11.83 -1.41 12.38
C CYS A 112 -10.61 -0.51 12.12
N TYR A 113 -10.76 0.44 11.19
CA TYR A 113 -9.68 1.31 10.70
C TYR A 113 -8.88 2.04 11.79
N GLY A 114 -9.54 2.46 12.88
CA GLY A 114 -8.87 3.14 13.99
C GLY A 114 -7.77 2.31 14.65
N PHE A 115 -7.88 0.97 14.61
CA PHE A 115 -6.88 0.07 15.18
C PHE A 115 -5.71 -0.16 14.23
N TRP A 116 -5.92 -0.15 12.92
CA TRP A 116 -4.82 -0.11 11.95
C TRP A 116 -3.95 1.12 12.15
N LYS A 117 -4.57 2.29 12.36
CA LYS A 117 -3.84 3.54 12.66
C LYS A 117 -3.06 3.42 13.97
N LYS A 118 -3.69 2.95 15.05
CA LYS A 118 -3.00 2.74 16.35
C LYS A 118 -1.83 1.77 16.23
N TYR A 119 -1.98 0.69 15.46
CA TYR A 119 -0.93 -0.29 15.24
C TYR A 119 0.27 0.35 14.51
N ALA A 120 0.02 1.09 13.42
CA ALA A 120 1.09 1.78 12.71
C ALA A 120 1.78 2.86 13.56
N ASP A 121 1.00 3.60 14.37
CA ASP A 121 1.53 4.60 15.31
C ASP A 121 2.38 3.95 16.42
N MET A 122 2.00 2.77 16.90
CA MET A 122 2.80 1.99 17.84
C MET A 122 4.15 1.62 17.23
N GLU A 123 4.19 1.07 16.01
CA GLU A 123 5.45 0.78 15.31
C GLU A 123 6.32 2.02 15.09
N ARG A 124 5.68 3.15 14.73
CA ARG A 124 6.36 4.44 14.56
C ARG A 124 7.00 4.93 15.86
N ARG A 125 6.31 4.80 17.02
CA ARG A 125 6.86 5.17 18.34
C ARG A 125 8.12 4.37 18.69
N HIS A 126 8.21 3.13 18.22
CA HIS A 126 9.39 2.27 18.40
C HIS A 126 10.44 2.43 17.29
N GLN A 127 10.30 3.43 16.41
CA GLN A 127 11.19 3.70 15.27
C GLN A 127 11.27 2.56 14.24
N ASN A 128 10.28 1.66 14.22
CA ASN A 128 10.20 0.56 13.26
C ASN A 128 9.46 0.99 11.98
N PHE A 129 10.02 1.96 11.25
CA PHE A 129 9.35 2.57 10.09
C PHE A 129 8.99 1.58 8.98
N SER A 130 9.83 0.57 8.74
CA SER A 130 9.55 -0.48 7.74
C SER A 130 8.36 -1.35 8.12
N ASP A 131 8.24 -1.69 9.40
CA ASP A 131 7.11 -2.49 9.89
C ASP A 131 5.83 -1.63 9.91
N ALA A 132 5.92 -0.36 10.30
CA ALA A 132 4.81 0.59 10.22
C ALA A 132 4.25 0.71 8.79
N LEU A 133 5.13 0.78 7.78
CA LEU A 133 4.71 0.82 6.37
C LEU A 133 3.96 -0.45 5.96
N ASN A 134 4.43 -1.63 6.40
CA ASN A 134 3.74 -2.89 6.14
C ASN A 134 2.35 -2.92 6.79
N VAL A 135 2.22 -2.39 8.02
CA VAL A 135 0.91 -2.26 8.69
C VAL A 135 -0.03 -1.34 7.90
N TRP A 136 0.45 -0.22 7.38
CA TRP A 136 -0.35 0.67 6.53
C TRP A 136 -0.82 -0.01 5.25
N GLU A 137 0.07 -0.68 4.52
CA GLU A 137 -0.30 -1.43 3.30
C GLU A 137 -1.32 -2.52 3.59
N ARG A 138 -1.15 -3.28 4.69
CA ARG A 138 -2.14 -4.28 5.13
C ARG A 138 -3.49 -3.64 5.47
N GLY A 139 -3.50 -2.50 6.15
CA GLY A 139 -4.73 -1.78 6.48
C GLY A 139 -5.48 -1.28 5.25
N ILE A 140 -4.76 -0.73 4.27
CA ILE A 140 -5.34 -0.30 2.99
C ILE A 140 -5.86 -1.48 2.18
N LEU A 141 -5.16 -2.62 2.17
CA LEU A 141 -5.66 -3.83 1.51
C LEU A 141 -6.93 -4.38 2.20
N ALA A 142 -7.01 -4.25 3.52
CA ALA A 142 -8.20 -4.66 4.28
C ALA A 142 -9.40 -3.73 4.07
N ILE A 143 -9.16 -2.41 3.98
CA ILE A 143 -10.21 -1.39 3.85
C ILE A 143 -9.81 -0.33 2.80
N PRO A 144 -9.84 -0.66 1.51
CA PRO A 144 -9.34 0.23 0.45
C PRO A 144 -10.20 1.49 0.26
N LEU A 145 -11.42 1.52 0.78
CA LEU A 145 -12.34 2.66 0.68
C LEU A 145 -12.26 3.60 1.90
N SER A 146 -11.44 3.28 2.91
CA SER A 146 -11.34 4.13 4.11
C SER A 146 -10.52 5.38 3.84
N ILE A 147 -11.20 6.52 3.73
CA ILE A 147 -10.57 7.84 3.56
C ILE A 147 -9.62 8.15 4.71
N ASP A 148 -10.00 7.84 5.96
CA ASP A 148 -9.17 8.09 7.13
C ASP A 148 -7.86 7.27 7.13
N LEU A 149 -7.86 6.03 6.59
CA LEU A 149 -6.63 5.25 6.45
C LEU A 149 -5.72 5.83 5.38
N TRP A 150 -6.27 6.21 4.23
CA TRP A 150 -5.49 6.84 3.17
C TRP A 150 -4.82 8.13 3.66
N LEU A 151 -5.58 9.00 4.34
CA LEU A 151 -5.05 10.24 4.92
C LEU A 151 -3.96 9.96 5.97
N GLY A 152 -4.15 8.94 6.82
CA GLY A 152 -3.14 8.51 7.78
C GLY A 152 -1.86 8.02 7.11
N PHE A 153 -1.98 7.20 6.07
CA PHE A 153 -0.84 6.68 5.32
C PHE A 153 -0.10 7.78 4.55
N LEU A 154 -0.83 8.71 3.93
CA LEU A 154 -0.28 9.88 3.24
C LEU A 154 0.45 10.80 4.23
N SER A 155 -0.08 11.00 5.43
CA SER A 155 0.60 11.74 6.50
C SER A 155 1.92 11.07 6.90
N PHE A 156 1.88 9.75 7.12
CA PHE A 156 3.07 8.97 7.47
C PHE A 156 4.15 9.03 6.37
N MET A 157 3.73 8.89 5.11
CA MET A 157 4.65 8.95 3.97
C MET A 157 5.22 10.35 3.75
N ARG A 158 4.47 11.42 4.04
CA ARG A 158 4.97 12.80 4.06
C ARG A 158 6.08 13.01 5.09
N GLU A 159 5.93 12.45 6.29
CA GLU A 159 6.96 12.53 7.34
C GLU A 159 8.24 11.79 6.95
N LEU A 160 8.11 10.65 6.26
CA LEU A 160 9.24 9.79 5.89
C LEU A 160 9.93 10.23 4.58
N ALA A 161 9.18 10.88 3.67
CA ALA A 161 9.69 11.26 2.37
C ALA A 161 10.75 12.37 2.50
N PRO A 162 11.98 12.15 2.02
CA PRO A 162 12.93 13.26 1.90
C PRO A 162 12.38 14.28 0.90
N GLN A 163 12.64 15.58 1.16
CA GLN A 163 12.32 16.73 0.29
C GLN A 163 13.15 16.74 -1.02
N SER A 164 13.29 15.57 -1.60
CA SER A 164 13.93 15.29 -2.87
C SER A 164 12.86 15.04 -3.91
N ASP A 165 13.16 15.31 -5.18
CA ASP A 165 12.23 15.09 -6.30
C ASP A 165 11.68 13.65 -6.32
N ARG A 166 12.51 12.67 -5.94
CA ARG A 166 12.09 11.25 -5.85
C ARG A 166 11.10 10.98 -4.72
N GLY A 167 11.19 11.70 -3.61
CA GLY A 167 10.25 11.58 -2.49
C GLY A 167 8.90 12.18 -2.84
N ILE A 168 8.92 13.34 -3.49
CA ILE A 168 7.72 14.04 -3.98
C ILE A 168 6.98 13.16 -5.00
N GLU A 169 7.69 12.56 -5.95
CA GLU A 169 7.05 11.71 -6.97
C GLU A 169 6.41 10.46 -6.36
N LYS A 170 7.08 9.79 -5.41
CA LYS A 170 6.48 8.65 -4.68
C LYS A 170 5.22 9.04 -3.93
N LEU A 171 5.19 10.24 -3.35
CA LEU A 171 4.02 10.72 -2.64
C LEU A 171 2.87 11.03 -3.61
N ARG A 172 3.16 11.56 -4.81
CA ARG A 172 2.17 11.73 -5.89
C ARG A 172 1.58 10.39 -6.33
N GLU A 173 2.42 9.41 -6.60
CA GLU A 173 1.99 8.05 -6.95
C GLU A 173 1.04 7.48 -5.89
N LEU A 174 1.31 7.76 -4.61
CA LEU A 174 0.47 7.35 -3.51
C LEU A 174 -0.88 8.09 -3.47
N TYR A 175 -0.89 9.42 -3.70
CA TYR A 175 -2.13 10.18 -3.83
C TYR A 175 -2.98 9.68 -5.00
N ASP A 176 -2.38 9.45 -6.17
CA ASP A 176 -3.08 8.91 -7.34
C ASP A 176 -3.67 7.52 -7.06
N ARG A 177 -2.94 6.66 -6.33
CA ARG A 177 -3.44 5.36 -5.86
C ARG A 177 -4.62 5.54 -4.90
N ALA A 178 -4.52 6.46 -3.94
CA ALA A 178 -5.59 6.74 -2.98
C ALA A 178 -6.86 7.22 -3.69
N LEU A 179 -6.73 8.13 -4.66
CA LEU A 179 -7.85 8.64 -5.47
C LEU A 179 -8.46 7.55 -6.37
N SER A 180 -7.64 6.70 -6.96
CA SER A 180 -8.14 5.61 -7.81
C SER A 180 -8.99 4.60 -7.01
N MET A 181 -8.67 4.39 -5.73
CA MET A 181 -9.37 3.43 -4.88
C MET A 181 -10.56 4.07 -4.13
N ALA A 182 -10.36 5.24 -3.53
CA ALA A 182 -11.33 5.86 -2.62
C ALA A 182 -11.85 7.23 -3.10
N GLY A 183 -11.37 7.76 -4.22
CA GLY A 183 -11.77 9.08 -4.74
C GLY A 183 -13.21 9.15 -5.29
N TYR A 184 -13.84 8.00 -5.53
CA TYR A 184 -15.25 7.91 -5.92
C TYR A 184 -16.21 7.75 -4.74
N GLU A 185 -15.69 7.70 -3.52
CA GLU A 185 -16.52 7.64 -2.31
C GLU A 185 -17.20 9.00 -2.08
N PHE A 186 -18.42 8.98 -1.54
CA PHE A 186 -19.24 10.18 -1.39
C PHE A 186 -18.59 11.22 -0.45
N HIS A 187 -17.90 10.77 0.60
CA HIS A 187 -17.17 11.59 1.57
C HIS A 187 -15.67 11.67 1.27
N SER A 188 -15.26 11.41 0.03
CA SER A 188 -13.85 11.54 -0.40
C SER A 188 -13.34 12.98 -0.41
N ASP A 189 -14.19 13.98 -0.12
CA ASP A 189 -13.85 15.40 -0.17
C ASP A 189 -12.59 15.74 0.63
N ARG A 190 -12.39 15.11 1.79
CA ARG A 190 -11.19 15.31 2.63
C ARG A 190 -9.90 14.85 1.95
N LEU A 191 -9.95 13.76 1.17
CA LEU A 191 -8.81 13.25 0.43
C LEU A 191 -8.43 14.19 -0.72
N TRP A 192 -9.43 14.67 -1.47
CA TRP A 192 -9.23 15.64 -2.55
C TRP A 192 -8.65 16.96 -2.03
N GLN A 193 -9.18 17.47 -0.91
CA GLN A 193 -8.68 18.71 -0.30
C GLN A 193 -7.26 18.59 0.23
N ASP A 194 -6.89 17.47 0.88
CA ASP A 194 -5.51 17.24 1.33
C ASP A 194 -4.55 17.18 0.13
N TYR A 195 -4.94 16.54 -0.98
CA TYR A 195 -4.11 16.48 -2.17
C TYR A 195 -3.92 17.85 -2.85
N ILE A 196 -5.01 18.63 -2.99
CA ILE A 196 -4.97 19.98 -3.54
C ILE A 196 -4.08 20.88 -2.68
N SER A 197 -4.31 20.90 -1.37
CA SER A 197 -3.52 21.72 -0.44
C SER A 197 -2.04 21.35 -0.46
N TRP A 198 -1.74 20.06 -0.64
CA TRP A 198 -0.36 19.59 -0.76
C TRP A 198 0.31 20.05 -2.07
N GLU A 199 -0.34 19.93 -3.24
CA GLU A 199 0.21 20.41 -4.52
C GLU A 199 0.30 21.94 -4.58
N GLU A 200 -0.64 22.67 -3.95
CA GLU A 200 -0.57 24.13 -3.76
C GLU A 200 0.68 24.51 -2.95
N ALA A 201 0.98 23.78 -1.87
CA ALA A 201 2.19 24.00 -1.07
C ALA A 201 3.50 23.67 -1.83
N GLN A 202 3.44 22.82 -2.86
CA GLN A 202 4.57 22.57 -3.77
C GLN A 202 4.68 23.63 -4.88
N GLY A 203 3.68 24.50 -5.06
CA GLY A 203 3.65 25.53 -6.12
C GLY A 203 3.27 25.01 -7.50
N GLU A 204 2.70 23.80 -7.59
CA GLU A 204 2.42 23.09 -8.85
C GLU A 204 0.99 23.35 -9.36
N TRP A 205 0.68 24.61 -9.66
CA TRP A 205 -0.66 25.10 -10.04
C TRP A 205 -1.29 24.35 -11.23
N HIS A 206 -0.48 23.91 -12.19
CA HIS A 206 -0.99 23.16 -13.35
C HIS A 206 -1.53 21.78 -12.95
N ARG A 207 -0.96 21.13 -11.93
CA ARG A 207 -1.49 19.87 -11.39
C ARG A 207 -2.74 20.11 -10.58
N VAL A 208 -2.76 21.15 -9.77
CA VAL A 208 -3.95 21.58 -9.01
C VAL A 208 -5.16 21.73 -9.93
N ALA A 209 -5.00 22.41 -11.08
CA ALA A 209 -6.06 22.53 -12.09
C ALA A 209 -6.56 21.16 -12.61
N LYS A 210 -5.65 20.23 -12.92
CA LYS A 210 -6.01 18.87 -13.36
C LYS A 210 -6.76 18.08 -12.28
N ILE A 211 -6.42 18.28 -11.01
CA ILE A 211 -7.10 17.64 -9.89
C ILE A 211 -8.52 18.19 -9.76
N TYR A 212 -8.69 19.51 -9.84
CA TYR A 212 -10.01 20.14 -9.87
C TYR A 212 -10.85 19.66 -11.07
N ASP A 213 -10.28 19.56 -12.27
CA ASP A 213 -10.97 19.05 -13.47
C ASP A 213 -11.52 17.62 -13.29
N ARG A 214 -10.82 16.79 -12.50
CA ARG A 214 -11.29 15.45 -12.15
C ARG A 214 -12.36 15.50 -11.07
N LEU A 215 -12.15 16.30 -10.02
CA LEU A 215 -13.06 16.43 -8.89
C LEU A 215 -14.47 16.89 -9.31
N ILE A 216 -14.56 17.88 -10.19
CA ILE A 216 -15.85 18.41 -10.67
C ILE A 216 -16.67 17.40 -11.49
N ARG A 217 -16.05 16.30 -11.95
CA ARG A 217 -16.75 15.24 -12.70
C ARG A 217 -17.30 14.14 -11.78
N ILE A 218 -16.96 14.16 -10.50
CA ILE A 218 -17.38 13.15 -9.51
C ILE A 218 -18.47 13.77 -8.62
N PRO A 219 -19.63 13.11 -8.49
CA PRO A 219 -20.69 13.59 -7.59
C PRO A 219 -20.30 13.28 -6.13
N THR A 220 -19.50 14.14 -5.51
CA THR A 220 -19.15 14.05 -4.08
C THR A 220 -20.15 14.82 -3.20
N ALA A 221 -20.16 14.56 -1.89
CA ALA A 221 -21.05 15.20 -0.93
C ALA A 221 -20.94 16.73 -0.93
N MET A 222 -19.71 17.24 -1.09
CA MET A 222 -19.41 18.67 -1.10
C MET A 222 -19.19 19.22 -2.51
N TYR A 223 -19.82 18.62 -3.52
CA TYR A 223 -19.72 19.05 -4.93
C TYR A 223 -19.87 20.57 -5.12
N LYS A 224 -20.85 21.19 -4.43
CA LYS A 224 -21.09 22.64 -4.53
C LYS A 224 -19.89 23.47 -4.05
N THR A 225 -19.31 23.09 -2.91
CA THR A 225 -18.15 23.78 -2.34
C THR A 225 -16.91 23.59 -3.22
N HIS A 226 -16.74 22.41 -3.83
CA HIS A 226 -15.65 22.17 -4.77
C HIS A 226 -15.80 23.02 -6.04
N MET A 227 -17.01 23.15 -6.57
CA MET A 227 -17.30 24.04 -7.70
C MET A 227 -17.03 25.51 -7.37
N GLU A 228 -17.44 25.99 -6.20
CA GLU A 228 -17.17 27.37 -5.77
C GLU A 228 -15.66 27.65 -5.64
N ARG A 229 -14.89 26.73 -5.05
CA ARG A 229 -13.42 26.85 -4.97
C ARG A 229 -12.75 26.86 -6.34
N TYR A 230 -13.21 26.02 -7.26
CA TYR A 230 -12.70 26.00 -8.63
C TYR A 230 -12.99 27.32 -9.37
N ILE A 231 -14.17 27.89 -9.20
CA ILE A 231 -14.53 29.20 -9.76
C ILE A 231 -13.62 30.29 -9.17
N CYS A 232 -13.40 30.32 -7.86
CA CYS A 232 -12.47 31.26 -7.23
C CYS A 232 -11.03 31.12 -7.74
N TYR A 233 -10.55 29.88 -7.92
CA TYR A 233 -9.25 29.59 -8.49
C TYR A 233 -9.12 30.12 -9.92
N ASN A 234 -10.10 29.86 -10.79
CA ASN A 234 -10.07 30.29 -12.19
C ASN A 234 -10.22 31.81 -12.38
N HIS A 235 -10.86 32.49 -11.42
CA HIS A 235 -10.99 33.96 -11.41
C HIS A 235 -9.86 34.68 -10.67
N GLY A 236 -8.85 33.97 -10.14
CA GLY A 236 -7.65 34.57 -9.54
C GLY A 236 -7.89 35.28 -8.21
N VAL A 237 -8.85 34.82 -7.41
CA VAL A 237 -9.23 35.43 -6.10
C VAL A 237 -8.60 34.68 -4.91
N LEU A 238 -7.58 33.85 -5.15
CA LEU A 238 -6.76 33.22 -4.11
C LEU A 238 -5.29 33.60 -4.29
#